data_AF-A2E3V7-F1
#
_entry.id   AF-A2E3V7-F1
#
_cell.length_a   1.000
_cell.length_b   1.000
_cell.length_c   1.000
_cell.angle_alpha   90.00
_cell.angle_beta   90.00
_cell.angle_gamma   90.00
#
_symmetry.space_group_name_H-M   'P 1'
#
loop_
_entity.id
_entity.type
_entity.pdbx_description
1 polymer ?
#
loop_
_entity_poly.entity_id
_entity_poly.type
_entity_poly.pdbx_seq_one_letter_code
_entity_poly.pdbx_strand_id
1 'polypeptide(L)' 'MSGPLCSLCKRYGEPALRYARSGASIQQVYNVAASKCNNLGYLSGKCREIVNRNINRLYYQAKVYPWCDANCFCSQEGYC' A
#
# COMPACT_ATOMS: atom_id res chain seq x y z
N MET A 1 -15.51 -3.89 -2.78
CA MET A 1 -15.57 -5.36 -2.95
C MET A 1 -14.54 -6.05 -2.04
N SER A 2 -14.85 -7.21 -1.45
CA SER A 2 -13.98 -7.92 -0.50
C SER A 2 -13.22 -9.08 -1.16
N GLY A 3 -12.25 -8.77 -2.01
CA GLY A 3 -11.39 -9.76 -2.67
C GLY A 3 -10.03 -9.96 -1.97
N PRO A 4 -9.31 -11.07 -2.21
CA PRO A 4 -7.97 -11.28 -1.66
C PRO A 4 -6.98 -10.17 -2.05
N LEU A 5 -7.13 -9.58 -3.24
CA LEU A 5 -6.34 -8.42 -3.68
C LEU A 5 -6.68 -7.15 -2.89
N CYS A 6 -7.95 -6.93 -2.56
CA CYS A 6 -8.40 -5.81 -1.71
C CYS A 6 -7.73 -5.90 -0.33
N SER A 7 -7.78 -7.08 0.29
CA SER A 7 -7.16 -7.33 1.60
C SER A 7 -5.63 -7.14 1.56
N LEU A 8 -4.97 -7.64 0.51
CA LEU A 8 -3.53 -7.42 0.31
C LEU A 8 -3.19 -5.94 0.16
N CYS A 9 -3.97 -5.22 -0.66
CA CYS A 9 -3.79 -3.80 -0.87
C CYS A 9 -3.91 -3.01 0.43
N LYS A 10 -4.95 -3.25 1.22
CA LYS A 10 -5.14 -2.56 2.51
C LYS A 10 -4.00 -2.88 3.49
N ARG A 11 -3.55 -4.14 3.52
CA ARG A 11 -2.51 -4.61 4.45
C ARG A 11 -1.19 -3.85 4.31
N TYR A 12 -0.74 -3.56 3.10
CA TYR A 12 0.45 -2.71 2.89
C TYR A 12 0.10 -1.22 2.81
N GLY A 13 -1.09 -0.88 2.30
CA GLY A 13 -1.49 0.47 1.98
C GLY A 13 -1.64 1.35 3.21
N GLU A 14 -2.27 0.83 4.27
CA GLU A 14 -2.46 1.56 5.51
C GLU A 14 -1.15 2.01 6.18
N PRO A 15 -0.16 1.13 6.46
CA PRO A 15 1.09 1.56 7.04
C PRO A 15 1.92 2.42 6.08
N ALA A 16 1.86 2.18 4.77
CA ALA A 16 2.56 2.99 3.78
C ALA A 16 2.03 4.43 3.73
N LEU A 17 0.70 4.61 3.70
CA LEU A 17 0.05 5.92 3.70
C LEU A 17 0.39 6.69 4.98
N ARG A 18 0.38 6.00 6.13
CA ARG A 18 0.74 6.59 7.42
C ARG A 18 2.20 7.09 7.44
N TYR A 19 3.15 6.30 6.96
CA TYR A 19 4.56 6.70 6.90
C TYR A 19 4.80 7.82 5.89
N ALA A 20 4.14 7.77 4.73
CA ALA A 20 4.26 8.82 3.73
C ALA A 20 3.76 10.17 4.28
N ARG A 21 2.66 10.16 5.05
CA ARG A 21 2.11 11.35 5.71
C ARG A 21 2.98 11.87 6.84
N SER A 22 3.75 11.02 7.51
CA SER A 22 4.70 11.45 8.54
C SER A 22 6.00 12.04 7.97
N GLY A 23 6.08 12.25 6.66
CA GLY A 23 7.27 12.81 6.00
C GLY A 23 8.38 11.80 5.75
N ALA A 24 8.11 10.48 5.86
CA ALA A 24 9.11 9.47 5.54
C ALA A 24 9.50 9.52 4.04
N SER A 25 10.74 9.14 3.73
CA SER A 25 11.18 8.99 2.35
C SER A 25 10.44 7.86 1.64
N ILE A 26 10.36 7.92 0.31
CA ILE A 26 9.73 6.87 -0.48
C ILE A 26 10.35 5.49 -0.24
N GLN A 27 11.66 5.42 -0.02
CA GLN A 27 12.37 4.19 0.33
C GLN A 27 11.88 3.60 1.66
N GLN A 28 11.66 4.43 2.68
CA GLN A 28 11.14 3.99 3.97
C GLN A 28 9.69 3.50 3.84
N VAL A 29 8.86 4.22 3.08
CA VAL A 29 7.47 3.85 2.80
C VAL A 29 7.43 2.50 2.08
N TYR A 30 8.30 2.31 1.08
CA TYR A 30 8.49 1.05 0.39
C TYR A 30 8.86 -0.09 1.33
N ASN A 31 9.89 0.09 2.15
CA ASN A 31 10.38 -0.96 3.06
C ASN A 31 9.28 -1.39 4.04
N VAL A 32 8.50 -0.44 4.56
CA VAL A 32 7.35 -0.72 5.43
C VAL A 32 6.27 -1.48 4.68
N ALA A 33 5.89 -1.07 3.47
CA ALA A 33 4.91 -1.76 2.66
C ALA A 33 5.34 -3.19 2.31
N ALA A 34 6.58 -3.37 1.85
CA ALA A 34 7.16 -4.66 1.50
C ALA A 34 7.29 -5.59 2.72
N SER A 35 7.55 -5.06 3.92
CA SER A 35 7.62 -5.86 5.15
C SER A 35 6.29 -6.55 5.47
N LYS A 36 5.15 -5.93 5.11
CA LYS A 36 3.81 -6.52 5.29
C LYS A 36 3.54 -7.70 4.36
N CYS A 37 4.34 -7.83 3.30
CA CYS A 37 4.27 -8.95 2.40
C CYS A 37 4.99 -10.20 2.91
N ASN A 38 5.95 -10.08 3.84
CA ASN A 38 6.79 -11.22 4.25
C ASN A 38 6.01 -12.34 4.96
N ASN A 39 4.93 -11.98 5.66
CA ASN A 39 4.13 -12.91 6.46
C ASN A 39 2.90 -13.43 5.68
N LEU A 40 3.00 -13.59 4.36
CA LEU A 40 1.89 -14.01 3.49
C LEU A 40 2.10 -15.38 2.85
N GLY A 41 3.20 -16.07 3.18
CA GLY A 41 3.53 -17.37 2.59
C GLY A 41 3.58 -17.28 1.06
N TYR A 42 2.77 -18.07 0.38
CA TYR A 42 2.72 -18.11 -1.10
C TYR A 42 2.30 -16.78 -1.76
N LEU A 43 1.55 -15.91 -1.05
CA LEU A 43 1.12 -14.61 -1.58
C LEU A 43 2.18 -13.51 -1.44
N SER A 44 3.32 -13.79 -0.78
CA SER A 44 4.37 -12.81 -0.54
C SER A 44 4.92 -12.20 -1.83
N GLY A 45 5.14 -13.03 -2.86
CA GLY A 45 5.60 -12.59 -4.17
C GLY A 45 4.61 -11.64 -4.84
N LYS A 46 3.33 -12.03 -4.88
CA LYS A 46 2.27 -11.21 -5.48
C LYS A 46 2.07 -9.89 -4.73
N CYS A 47 2.13 -9.91 -3.41
CA CYS A 47 2.07 -8.70 -2.61
C CYS A 47 3.21 -7.73 -2.94
N ARG A 48 4.45 -8.22 -3.04
CA ARG A 48 5.61 -7.37 -3.39
C ARG A 48 5.49 -6.78 -4.79
N GLU A 49 4.97 -7.55 -5.75
CA GLU A 49 4.69 -7.05 -7.10
C GLU A 49 3.69 -5.89 -7.07
N ILE A 50 2.59 -6.04 -6.32
CA ILE A 50 1.58 -4.98 -6.14
C ILE A 50 2.19 -3.76 -5.45
N VAL A 51 2.99 -3.95 -4.39
CA VAL A 51 3.69 -2.84 -3.71
C VAL A 51 4.60 -2.10 -4.70
N ASN A 52 5.48 -2.82 -5.41
CA ASN A 52 6.40 -2.23 -6.39
C ASN A 52 5.66 -1.39 -7.45
N ARG A 53 4.52 -1.89 -7.94
CA ARG A 53 3.71 -1.19 -8.96
C ARG A 53 3.08 0.11 -8.42
N ASN A 54 2.66 0.11 -7.16
CA ASN A 54 1.77 1.14 -6.63
C ASN A 54 2.44 2.14 -5.67
N ILE A 55 3.65 1.86 -5.19
CA ILE A 55 4.27 2.64 -4.11
C ILE A 55 4.48 4.11 -4.45
N ASN A 56 4.84 4.43 -5.70
CA ASN A 56 5.02 5.81 -6.16
C ASN A 56 3.70 6.58 -6.10
N ARG A 57 2.62 5.96 -6.60
CA ARG A 57 1.29 6.57 -6.62
C ARG A 57 0.74 6.73 -5.20
N LEU A 58 0.89 5.70 -4.37
CA LEU A 58 0.53 5.76 -2.95
C LEU A 58 1.27 6.90 -2.24
N TYR A 59 2.58 7.03 -2.44
CA TYR A 59 3.39 8.07 -1.83
C TYR A 59 2.95 9.48 -2.25
N TYR A 60 2.62 9.67 -3.53
CA TYR A 60 2.07 10.94 -4.03
C TYR A 60 0.68 11.22 -3.45
N GLN A 61 -0.22 10.24 -3.50
CA GLN A 61 -1.58 10.39 -2.98
C GLN A 61 -1.62 10.65 -1.47
N ALA A 62 -0.69 10.09 -0.71
CA ALA A 62 -0.58 10.36 0.72
C ALA A 62 -0.38 11.86 1.02
N LYS A 63 0.29 12.59 0.11
CA LYS A 63 0.55 14.04 0.23
C LYS A 63 -0.59 14.88 -0.31
N VAL A 64 -1.17 14.49 -1.44
CA VAL A 64 -2.24 15.26 -2.11
C VAL A 64 -3.60 15.04 -1.44
N TYR A 65 -3.88 13.82 -0.99
CA TYR A 65 -5.14 13.40 -0.39
C TYR A 65 -4.89 12.81 1.01
N PRO A 66 -4.60 13.65 2.02
CA PRO A 66 -4.32 13.17 3.38
C PRO A 66 -5.52 12.46 4.04
N TRP A 67 -6.73 12.67 3.53
CA TRP A 67 -7.98 12.05 3.97
C TRP A 67 -8.26 10.69 3.30
N CYS A 68 -7.54 10.33 2.22
CA CYS A 68 -7.78 9.07 1.49
C CYS A 68 -7.12 7.89 2.21
N ASP A 69 -7.89 7.11 2.97
CA ASP A 69 -7.39 5.93 3.68
C ASP A 69 -7.02 4.76 2.74
N ALA A 70 -6.63 3.62 3.33
CA ALA A 70 -6.30 2.44 2.55
C ALA A 70 -7.50 1.91 1.74
N ASN A 71 -8.74 2.11 2.20
CA ASN A 71 -9.92 1.74 1.42
C ASN A 71 -10.04 2.60 0.17
N CYS A 72 -9.97 3.92 0.33
CA CYS A 72 -10.00 4.90 -0.74
C CYS A 72 -8.91 4.62 -1.78
N PHE A 73 -7.66 4.45 -1.34
CA PHE A 73 -6.54 4.13 -2.22
C PHE A 73 -6.78 2.83 -2.99
N CYS A 74 -7.10 1.74 -2.29
CA CYS A 74 -7.28 0.44 -2.93
C CYS A 74 -8.48 0.39 -3.86
N SER A 75 -9.51 1.21 -3.64
CA SER A 75 -10.62 1.37 -4.58
C SER A 75 -10.24 2.17 -5.82
N GLN A 76 -9.41 3.21 -5.68
CA GLN A 76 -8.90 3.95 -6.84
C GLN A 76 -7.98 3.11 -7.73
N GLU A 77 -7.25 2.16 -7.15
CA GLU A 77 -6.41 1.20 -7.90
C GLU A 77 -7.19 -0.02 -8.42
N GLY A 78 -8.50 -0.10 -8.18
CA GLY A 78 -9.35 -1.20 -8.64
C GLY A 78 -9.11 -2.54 -7.94
N TYR A 79 -8.48 -2.53 -6.77
CA TYR A 79 -8.33 -3.72 -5.92
C TYR A 79 -9.55 -3.97 -5.03
N CYS A 80 -10.27 -2.90 -4.69
CA CYS A 80 -11.49 -2.87 -3.89
C CYS A 80 -12.60 -2.12 -4.64
#